data_AF-A0A941PJP8-F1
#
_entry.id   AF-A0A941PJP8-F1
#
_cell.length_a   1.000
_cell.length_b   1.000
_cell.length_c   1.000
_cell.angle_alpha   90.00
_cell.angle_beta   90.00
_cell.angle_gamma   90.00
#
_symmetry.space_group_name_H-M   'P 1'
#
loop_
_entity.id
_entity.type
_entity.pdbx_description
1 polymer ?
#
loop_
_entity_poly.entity_id
_entity_poly.type
_entity_poly.pdbx_seq_one_letter_code
_entity_poly.pdbx_strand_id
1 'polypeptide(L)'
;MDDRELLWRVYEDNRKQAQLHEDRRGAATALIAGGAGALVTSMFSNGLEPDDRPLAIMIVVIGLFGWAIAAKATERMRMHNNRCKCFLKEIDEHVASLKEAIDQRYKRKHPVSNAIGLSWLWQSLHLLIAAAGFS
;
A
#
# COMPACT_ATOMS: atom_id res chain seq x y z
N MET A 1 5.62 35.84 2.13
CA MET A 1 4.93 34.70 1.52
C MET A 1 3.53 34.72 2.09
N ASP A 2 2.50 34.66 1.26
CA ASP A 2 1.12 34.69 1.71
C ASP A 2 0.79 33.39 2.48
N ASP A 3 0.00 33.46 3.54
CA ASP A 3 -0.32 32.30 4.39
C ASP A 3 -1.06 31.23 3.58
N ARG A 4 -1.91 31.65 2.64
CA ARG A 4 -2.61 30.75 1.73
C ARG A 4 -1.65 30.05 0.77
N GLU A 5 -0.64 30.77 0.28
CA GLU A 5 0.43 30.20 -0.54
C GLU A 5 1.24 29.14 0.24
N LEU A 6 1.55 29.41 1.52
CA LEU A 6 2.21 28.43 2.39
C LEU A 6 1.36 27.16 2.55
N LEU A 7 0.06 27.30 2.87
CA LEU A 7 -0.84 26.18 3.03
C LEU A 7 -0.95 25.34 1.75
N TRP A 8 -1.03 25.99 0.59
CA TRP A 8 -1.05 25.32 -0.70
C TRP A 8 0.22 24.49 -0.94
N ARG A 9 1.40 25.06 -0.67
CA ARG A 9 2.69 24.35 -0.78
C ARG A 9 2.76 23.13 0.15
N VAL A 10 2.32 23.28 1.40
CA VAL A 10 2.29 22.18 2.37
C VAL A 10 1.30 21.09 1.94
N TYR A 11 0.15 21.47 1.37
CA TYR A 11 -0.81 20.55 0.77
C TYR A 11 -0.16 19.75 -0.38
N GLU A 12 0.49 20.42 -1.33
CA GLU A 12 1.17 19.76 -2.45
C GLU A 12 2.28 18.80 -2.01
N ASP A 13 3.08 19.20 -1.02
CA ASP A 13 4.13 18.34 -0.47
C ASP A 13 3.54 17.08 0.18
N ASN A 14 2.46 17.20 0.96
CA ASN A 14 1.79 16.02 1.52
C ASN A 14 1.17 15.14 0.43
N ARG A 15 0.66 15.70 -0.67
CA ARG A 15 0.18 14.91 -1.82
C ARG A 15 1.32 14.13 -2.48
N LYS A 16 2.48 14.77 -2.69
CA LYS A 16 3.69 14.12 -3.23
C LYS A 16 4.17 13.01 -2.30
N GLN A 17 4.22 13.25 -0.98
CA GLN A 17 4.63 12.24 0.00
C GLN A 17 3.65 11.05 0.04
N ALA A 18 2.34 11.30 -0.03
CA ALA A 18 1.35 10.23 -0.13
C ALA A 18 1.57 9.35 -1.37
N GLN A 19 1.82 9.97 -2.54
CA GLN A 19 2.13 9.25 -3.77
C GLN A 19 3.44 8.46 -3.67
N LEU A 20 4.51 9.05 -3.12
CA LEU A 20 5.78 8.35 -2.92
C LEU A 20 5.65 7.11 -2.03
N HIS A 21 4.78 7.15 -1.02
CA HIS A 21 4.49 5.97 -0.20
C HIS A 21 3.76 4.87 -0.97
N GLU A 22 2.87 5.23 -1.89
CA GLU A 22 2.22 4.28 -2.79
C GLU A 22 3.23 3.65 -3.76
N ASP A 23 4.06 4.47 -4.40
CA ASP A 23 5.06 4.00 -5.37
C ASP A 23 6.08 3.07 -4.70
N ARG A 24 6.58 3.44 -3.51
CA ARG A 24 7.48 2.60 -2.71
C ARG A 24 6.82 1.28 -2.30
N ARG A 25 5.53 1.29 -1.97
CA ARG A 25 4.77 0.07 -1.65
C ARG A 25 4.67 -0.85 -2.87
N GLY A 26 4.39 -0.29 -4.05
CA GLY A 26 4.36 -1.02 -5.31
C GLY A 26 5.72 -1.64 -5.65
N ALA A 27 6.78 -0.85 -5.59
CA ALA A 27 8.14 -1.32 -5.85
C ALA A 27 8.59 -2.41 -4.87
N ALA A 28 8.37 -2.23 -3.57
CA ALA A 28 8.68 -3.24 -2.56
C ALA A 28 7.91 -4.54 -2.79
N THR A 29 6.62 -4.45 -3.14
CA THR A 29 5.79 -5.62 -3.44
C THR A 29 6.28 -6.36 -4.68
N ALA A 30 6.65 -5.65 -5.75
CA ALA A 30 7.19 -6.27 -6.96
C ALA A 30 8.51 -7.02 -6.69
N LEU A 31 9.41 -6.40 -5.92
CA LEU A 31 10.68 -7.03 -5.52
C LEU A 31 10.45 -8.28 -4.67
N ILE A 32 9.57 -8.19 -3.67
CA ILE A 32 9.25 -9.30 -2.76
C ILE A 32 8.56 -10.46 -3.51
N ALA A 33 7.56 -10.15 -4.34
CA ALA A 33 6.85 -11.16 -5.12
C ALA A 33 7.78 -11.83 -6.16
N GLY A 34 8.62 -11.05 -6.84
CA GLY A 34 9.61 -11.58 -7.79
C GLY A 34 10.64 -12.47 -7.10
N GLY A 35 11.18 -12.04 -5.96
CA GLY A 35 12.11 -12.82 -5.15
C GLY A 35 11.48 -14.12 -4.65
N ALA A 36 10.28 -14.05 -4.06
CA ALA A 36 9.56 -15.24 -3.60
C ALA A 36 9.23 -16.20 -4.75
N GLY A 37 8.80 -15.69 -5.91
CA GLY A 37 8.54 -16.51 -7.09
C GLY A 37 9.78 -17.26 -7.59
N ALA A 38 10.95 -16.61 -7.58
CA ALA A 38 12.21 -17.24 -7.91
C ALA A 38 12.58 -18.37 -6.94
N LEU A 39 12.40 -18.16 -5.63
CA LEU A 39 12.65 -19.18 -4.61
C LEU A 39 11.73 -20.38 -4.76
N VAL A 40 10.42 -20.14 -4.94
CA VAL A 40 9.43 -21.19 -5.19
C VAL A 40 9.83 -21.96 -6.46
N THR A 41 10.17 -21.28 -7.55
CA THR A 41 10.58 -21.93 -8.81
C THR A 41 11.81 -22.81 -8.60
N SER A 42 12.80 -22.34 -7.82
CA SER A 42 14.01 -23.10 -7.50
C SER A 42 13.72 -24.38 -6.71
N MET A 43 12.78 -24.35 -5.77
CA MET A 43 12.37 -25.54 -5.01
C MET A 43 11.68 -26.57 -5.93
N PHE A 44 10.79 -26.12 -6.82
CA PHE A 44 10.07 -27.04 -7.70
C PHE A 44 10.92 -27.55 -8.88
N SER A 45 11.96 -26.83 -9.31
CA SER A 45 12.78 -27.24 -10.45
C SER A 45 13.61 -28.50 -10.22
N ASN A 46 14.00 -28.79 -8.98
CA ASN A 46 14.81 -29.97 -8.63
C ASN A 46 13.99 -31.09 -7.96
N GLY A 47 12.68 -30.88 -7.78
CA GLY A 47 11.84 -31.70 -6.91
C GLY A 47 11.95 -31.26 -5.44
N LEU A 48 10.87 -31.42 -4.68
CA LEU A 48 10.85 -31.04 -3.26
C LEU A 48 11.73 -32.00 -2.45
N GLU A 49 12.89 -31.51 -2.02
CA GLU A 49 13.80 -32.24 -1.16
C GLU A 49 13.60 -31.83 0.31
N PRO A 50 13.85 -32.73 1.28
CA PRO A 50 13.81 -32.37 2.70
C PRO A 50 14.75 -31.21 3.09
N ASP A 51 15.74 -30.92 2.25
CA ASP A 51 16.72 -29.83 2.43
C ASP A 51 16.20 -28.45 1.97
N ASP A 52 14.99 -28.37 1.38
CA ASP A 52 14.37 -27.09 0.96
C ASP A 52 13.78 -26.28 2.12
N ARG A 53 13.76 -26.83 3.34
CA ARG A 53 13.21 -26.16 4.54
C ARG A 53 13.77 -24.76 4.78
N PRO A 54 15.07 -24.47 4.62
CA PRO A 54 15.59 -23.12 4.77
C PRO A 54 15.00 -22.13 3.75
N LEU A 55 14.77 -22.56 2.51
CA LEU A 55 14.15 -21.73 1.46
C LEU A 55 12.68 -21.45 1.79
N ALA A 56 11.95 -22.48 2.25
CA ALA A 56 10.57 -22.35 2.70
C ALA A 56 10.44 -21.34 3.86
N ILE A 57 11.30 -21.43 4.88
CA ILE A 57 11.36 -20.46 5.99
C ILE A 57 11.65 -19.05 5.46
N MET A 58 12.57 -18.92 4.52
CA MET A 58 12.91 -17.62 3.92
C MET A 58 11.72 -17.00 3.17
N ILE A 59 10.92 -17.80 2.45
CA ILE A 59 9.68 -17.35 1.80
C ILE A 59 8.68 -16.83 2.84
N VAL A 60 8.47 -17.56 3.95
CA VAL A 60 7.60 -17.12 5.05
C VAL A 60 8.05 -15.76 5.60
N VAL A 61 9.34 -15.63 5.91
CA VAL A 61 9.93 -14.41 6.48
C VAL A 61 9.76 -13.23 5.53
N ILE A 62 10.06 -13.41 4.24
CA ILE A 62 9.95 -12.37 3.22
C ILE A 62 8.48 -11.95 3.03
N GLY A 63 7.54 -12.91 3.02
CA GLY A 63 6.11 -12.61 2.93
C GLY A 63 5.60 -11.80 4.13
N LEU A 64 5.92 -12.21 5.36
CA LEU A 64 5.56 -11.46 6.57
C LEU A 64 6.18 -10.05 6.60
N PHE A 65 7.43 -9.94 6.15
CA PHE A 65 8.11 -8.65 6.04
C PHE A 65 7.43 -7.73 5.02
N GLY A 66 7.06 -8.26 3.85
CA GLY A 66 6.32 -7.52 2.84
C GLY A 66 4.95 -7.05 3.33
N TRP A 67 4.24 -7.90 4.08
CA TRP A 67 2.98 -7.54 4.73
C TRP A 67 3.16 -6.35 5.68
N ALA A 68 4.19 -6.38 6.53
CA ALA A 68 4.48 -5.31 7.48
C ALA A 68 4.81 -3.99 6.78
N ILE A 69 5.64 -4.03 5.73
CA ILE A 69 5.95 -2.85 4.91
C ILE A 69 4.68 -2.29 4.26
N ALA A 70 3.85 -3.15 3.65
CA ALA A 70 2.63 -2.72 2.98
C ALA A 70 1.64 -2.08 3.97
N ALA A 71 1.51 -2.64 5.17
CA ALA A 71 0.72 -2.06 6.25
C ALA A 71 1.25 -0.68 6.66
N LYS A 72 2.57 -0.57 6.90
CA LYS A 72 3.18 0.70 7.34
C LYS A 72 3.12 1.80 6.27
N ALA A 73 3.36 1.45 5.01
CA ALA A 73 3.24 2.38 3.89
C ALA A 73 1.80 2.90 3.74
N THR A 74 0.81 2.02 3.94
CA THR A 74 -0.61 2.40 3.94
C THR A 74 -0.92 3.41 5.05
N GLU A 75 -0.44 3.17 6.27
CA GLU A 75 -0.63 4.07 7.41
C GLU A 75 -0.07 5.46 7.10
N ARG A 76 1.18 5.52 6.61
CA ARG A 76 1.84 6.79 6.26
C ARG A 76 1.12 7.53 5.13
N MET A 77 0.74 6.83 4.06
CA MET A 77 -0.05 7.42 2.98
C MET A 77 -1.38 8.00 3.50
N ARG A 78 -2.10 7.27 4.36
CA ARG A 78 -3.37 7.74 4.97
C ARG A 78 -3.15 8.97 5.84
N MET A 79 -2.07 9.01 6.62
CA MET A 79 -1.69 10.18 7.42
C MET A 79 -1.53 11.44 6.55
N HIS A 80 -0.76 11.35 5.46
CA HIS A 80 -0.58 12.49 4.54
C HIS A 80 -1.90 12.89 3.86
N ASN A 81 -2.69 11.92 3.38
CA ASN A 81 -3.99 12.22 2.78
C ASN A 81 -4.97 12.89 3.77
N ASN A 82 -4.94 12.52 5.05
CA ASN A 82 -5.76 13.16 6.07
C ASN A 82 -5.30 14.60 6.34
N ARG A 83 -3.99 14.85 6.40
CA ARG A 83 -3.45 16.22 6.49
C ARG A 83 -3.88 17.07 5.30
N CYS A 84 -3.81 16.53 4.08
CA CYS A 84 -4.27 17.21 2.87
C CYS A 84 -5.74 17.65 2.96
N LYS A 85 -6.62 16.84 3.56
CA LYS A 85 -8.03 17.23 3.76
C LYS A 85 -8.16 18.44 4.68
N CYS A 86 -7.41 18.46 5.79
CA CYS A 86 -7.41 19.60 6.69
C CYS A 86 -6.90 20.87 6.00
N PHE A 87 -5.77 20.77 5.29
CA PHE A 87 -5.24 21.94 4.56
C PHE A 87 -6.19 22.43 3.48
N LEU A 88 -6.82 21.53 2.71
CA LEU A 88 -7.75 21.93 1.67
C LEU A 88 -8.97 22.68 2.24
N LYS A 89 -9.44 22.27 3.41
CA LYS A 89 -10.53 22.94 4.14
C LYS A 89 -10.16 24.37 4.52
N GLU A 90 -8.96 24.56 5.08
CA GLU A 90 -8.46 25.89 5.45
C GLU A 90 -8.14 26.79 4.24
N ILE A 91 -7.74 26.19 3.12
CA ILE A 91 -7.44 26.93 1.87
C ILE A 91 -8.73 27.39 1.18
N ASP A 92 -9.72 26.50 1.09
CA ASP A 92 -10.98 26.72 0.40
C ASP A 92 -12.05 25.67 0.82
N GLU A 93 -12.96 26.09 1.70
CA GLU A 93 -14.08 25.27 2.19
C GLU A 93 -14.99 24.80 1.06
N HIS A 94 -15.19 25.62 0.02
CA HIS A 94 -16.06 25.25 -1.11
C HIS A 94 -15.44 24.09 -1.89
N VAL A 95 -14.15 24.16 -2.20
CA VAL A 95 -13.44 23.07 -2.89
C VAL A 95 -13.40 21.81 -2.03
N ALA A 96 -13.17 21.93 -0.72
CA ALA A 96 -13.20 20.79 0.20
C ALA A 96 -14.57 20.09 0.21
N SER A 97 -15.66 20.86 0.32
CA SER A 97 -17.03 20.33 0.32
C SER A 97 -17.40 19.67 -1.01
N LEU A 98 -16.98 20.26 -2.14
CA LEU A 98 -17.19 19.68 -3.47
C LEU A 98 -16.48 18.33 -3.59
N LYS A 99 -15.23 18.25 -3.12
CA LYS A 99 -14.48 17.00 -3.09
C LYS A 99 -15.18 15.93 -2.26
N GLU A 100 -15.67 16.27 -1.08
CA GLU A 100 -16.39 15.32 -0.22
C GLU A 100 -17.68 14.82 -0.89
N ALA A 101 -18.44 15.71 -1.54
CA ALA A 101 -19.65 15.33 -2.26
C ALA A 101 -19.33 14.35 -3.42
N ILE A 102 -18.24 14.58 -4.15
CA ILE A 102 -17.76 13.67 -5.21
C ILE A 102 -17.36 12.32 -4.61
N ASP A 103 -16.55 12.32 -3.55
CA ASP A 103 -16.10 11.10 -2.88
C ASP A 103 -17.30 10.29 -2.36
N GLN A 104 -18.32 10.93 -1.78
CA GLN A 104 -19.56 10.26 -1.35
C GLN A 104 -20.36 9.67 -2.52
N ARG A 105 -20.53 10.40 -3.62
CA ARG A 105 -21.20 9.89 -4.84
C ARG A 105 -20.46 8.67 -5.39
N TYR A 106 -19.13 8.71 -5.42
CA TYR A 106 -18.31 7.59 -5.86
C TYR A 106 -18.50 6.36 -4.96
N LYS A 107 -18.45 6.54 -3.64
CA LYS A 107 -18.66 5.46 -2.66
C LYS A 107 -20.02 4.79 -2.80
N ARG A 108 -21.07 5.55 -3.07
CA ARG A 108 -22.43 5.03 -3.30
C ARG A 108 -22.53 4.22 -4.60
N LYS A 109 -21.82 4.65 -5.65
CA LYS A 109 -21.79 3.95 -6.95
C LYS A 109 -20.97 2.66 -6.90
N HIS A 110 -19.97 2.58 -6.03
CA HIS A 110 -19.03 1.47 -5.97
C HIS A 110 -18.93 0.85 -4.55
N PRO A 111 -20.02 0.27 -4.02
CA PRO A 111 -20.06 -0.21 -2.64
C PRO A 111 -19.10 -1.38 -2.40
N VAL A 112 -18.98 -2.31 -3.37
CA VAL A 112 -18.11 -3.49 -3.26
C VAL A 112 -16.63 -3.11 -3.25
N SER A 113 -16.17 -2.32 -4.24
CA SER A 113 -14.76 -1.93 -4.31
C SER A 113 -14.36 -0.94 -3.22
N ASN A 114 -15.29 -0.18 -2.66
CA ASN A 114 -15.03 0.67 -1.49
C ASN A 114 -15.06 -0.10 -0.17
N ALA A 115 -15.80 -1.22 -0.08
CA ALA A 115 -15.76 -2.11 1.08
C ALA A 115 -14.41 -2.85 1.18
N ILE A 116 -13.84 -3.24 0.03
CA ILE A 116 -12.51 -3.85 -0.03
C ILE A 116 -11.47 -2.75 -0.09
N GLY A 117 -10.89 -2.40 1.07
CA GLY A 117 -9.80 -1.44 1.11
C GLY A 117 -8.61 -1.93 0.28
N LEU A 118 -8.07 -1.08 -0.61
CA LEU A 118 -6.90 -1.39 -1.43
C LEU A 118 -5.73 -1.94 -0.58
N SER A 119 -5.57 -1.46 0.65
CA SER A 119 -4.58 -1.97 1.60
C SER A 119 -4.74 -3.45 1.95
N TRP A 120 -5.97 -3.96 1.97
CA TRP A 120 -6.25 -5.37 2.24
C TRP A 120 -5.74 -6.24 1.10
N LEU A 121 -5.95 -5.83 -0.16
CA LEU A 121 -5.42 -6.56 -1.33
C LEU A 121 -3.89 -6.69 -1.28
N TRP A 122 -3.20 -5.61 -0.94
CA TRP A 122 -1.74 -5.64 -0.82
C TRP A 122 -1.27 -6.55 0.32
N GLN A 123 -1.94 -6.47 1.47
CA GLN A 123 -1.61 -7.31 2.61
C GLN A 123 -1.90 -8.79 2.34
N SER A 124 -3.03 -9.12 1.71
CA SER A 124 -3.38 -10.50 1.39
C SER A 124 -2.40 -11.13 0.43
N LEU A 125 -1.86 -10.37 -0.55
CA LEU A 125 -0.82 -10.87 -1.45
C LEU A 125 0.42 -11.35 -0.69
N HIS A 126 0.88 -10.56 0.27
CA HIS A 126 2.05 -10.90 1.09
C HIS A 126 1.77 -12.08 2.05
N LEU A 127 0.54 -12.21 2.54
CA LEU A 127 0.12 -13.38 3.30
C LEU A 127 0.07 -14.65 2.43
N LEU A 128 -0.34 -14.53 1.17
CA LEU A 128 -0.28 -15.65 0.21
C LEU A 128 1.17 -16.07 -0.09
N ILE A 129 2.08 -15.09 -0.23
CA ILE A 129 3.51 -15.37 -0.38
C ILE A 129 4.03 -16.12 0.85
N ALA A 130 3.72 -15.65 2.06
CA ALA A 130 4.11 -16.35 3.28
C ALA A 130 3.49 -17.76 3.35
N ALA A 131 2.25 -17.92 2.91
CA ALA A 131 1.56 -19.20 2.90
C ALA A 131 2.23 -20.23 1.98
N ALA A 132 2.83 -19.78 0.87
CA ALA A 132 3.59 -20.63 -0.05
C ALA A 132 4.85 -21.24 0.57
N GLY A 133 5.32 -20.73 1.72
CA GLY A 133 6.42 -21.34 2.46
C GLY A 133 6.00 -22.50 3.39
N PHE A 134 4.72 -22.86 3.46
CA PHE A 134 4.23 -24.01 4.24
C PHE A 134 3.96 -25.26 3.40
N SER A 135 4.21 -25.20 2.08
CA SER A 135 4.07 -26.34 1.16
C SER A 135 5.28 -27.24 1.13
#